data_AF-A0A014PT11-F1
#
_entry.id   AF-A0A014PT11-F1
#
_cell.length_a   1.000
_cell.length_b   1.000
_cell.length_c   1.000
_cell.angle_alpha   90.00
_cell.angle_beta   90.00
_cell.angle_gamma   90.00
#
_symmetry.space_group_name_H-M   'P 1'
#
loop_
_entity.id
_entity.type
_entity.pdbx_description
1 polymer ?
#
loop_
_entity_poly.entity_id
_entity_poly.type
_entity_poly.pdbx_seq_one_letter_code
_entity_poly.pdbx_strand_id
1 'polypeptide(L)'
;MDGTNDSSLLKKHIALIQADTKSLEESEVSGTPIFTESVRQHGNNASTLNGEVFTQYGLLGGDVTKLHASKDMELDIENDPRVFYNIKAPSSVFICGSQGSGKSHTLSCLLENCLIPTDANTLPRPLTGILFHYDPFFSDNRGQRCEAASISSHAGVKVRVLCPPTNVGQIKKLYKSLPNVEVEELRISQRDLNTKRMLDLMAVSSIQGGTMPLYLHIVTRILRELRVQQQKKGGHFNYRAFRKAIAAAELSPGQSGPLEQRLDTLESFMAEEDVAESKIPGFTSYKPKGKQSMFDPNEFTSTATTWEPKAGQLTIVDLSCPCVTAESACSLFNICLNLFLEQPSDDIGRVIALDEAHKYMTESAESQTLTDSLLSTIRLQRHLGARIVIATQEPTISPKLLDLCSVTVVHRFTSPNWLDSLKNHLAGATAGWKTATEGEGESGKSSAESMAELLSRIVSLRQGEALLFCPSGIVGVKTPKRTDDIDGIADGFAKWCFDQDRSGAYSDYGNGLDYLGQRIMKIRVRERITEDGGKSVMAG
;
A
#
# COMPACT_ATOMS: atom_id res chain seq x y z
N MET A 1 28.87 -8.00 -54.05
CA MET A 1 27.45 -8.28 -53.76
C MET A 1 27.36 -8.44 -52.26
N ASP A 2 26.74 -7.51 -51.52
CA ASP A 2 26.39 -7.69 -50.09
C ASP A 2 25.47 -6.57 -49.53
N GLY A 3 25.32 -5.44 -50.21
CA GLY A 3 24.49 -4.32 -49.71
C GLY A 3 22.96 -4.51 -49.76
N THR A 4 22.44 -5.55 -50.41
CA THR A 4 20.99 -5.78 -50.55
C THR A 4 20.37 -6.59 -49.41
N ASN A 5 21.15 -7.45 -48.74
CA ASN A 5 20.66 -8.25 -47.61
C ASN A 5 20.45 -7.40 -46.34
N ASP A 6 21.35 -6.44 -46.11
CA ASP A 6 21.35 -5.59 -44.91
C ASP A 6 20.15 -4.62 -44.85
N SER A 7 19.71 -4.11 -46.00
CA SER A 7 18.50 -3.29 -46.11
C SER A 7 17.21 -4.09 -45.83
N SER A 8 17.18 -5.38 -46.18
CA SER A 8 16.04 -6.25 -45.88
C SER A 8 16.00 -6.62 -44.39
N LEU A 9 17.16 -6.81 -43.76
CA LEU A 9 17.29 -7.09 -42.34
C LEU A 9 16.89 -5.86 -41.51
N LEU A 10 17.36 -4.67 -41.90
CA LEU A 10 16.96 -3.40 -41.30
C LEU A 10 15.45 -3.17 -41.39
N LYS A 11 14.81 -3.43 -42.53
CA LYS A 11 13.34 -3.32 -42.66
C LYS A 11 12.61 -4.32 -41.79
N LYS A 12 13.12 -5.56 -41.67
CA LYS A 12 12.56 -6.56 -40.74
C LYS A 12 12.74 -6.13 -39.29
N HIS A 13 13.89 -5.57 -38.92
CA HIS A 13 14.15 -5.05 -37.57
C HIS A 13 13.28 -3.83 -37.26
N ILE A 14 13.13 -2.88 -38.19
CA ILE A 14 12.24 -1.73 -38.05
C ILE A 14 10.79 -2.19 -37.96
N ALA A 15 10.37 -3.18 -38.76
CA ALA A 15 9.05 -3.77 -38.64
C ALA A 15 8.84 -4.42 -37.26
N LEU A 16 9.84 -5.11 -36.70
CA LEU A 16 9.77 -5.65 -35.33
C LEU A 16 9.68 -4.55 -34.25
N ILE A 17 10.22 -3.36 -34.51
CA ILE A 17 10.14 -2.19 -33.61
C ILE A 17 8.80 -1.46 -33.75
N GLN A 18 8.25 -1.40 -34.96
CA GLN A 18 7.01 -0.66 -35.29
C GLN A 18 5.73 -1.50 -35.21
N ALA A 19 5.84 -2.83 -35.10
CA ALA A 19 4.72 -3.75 -35.32
C ALA A 19 3.54 -3.62 -34.34
N ASP A 20 3.63 -2.83 -33.27
CA ASP A 20 2.58 -2.89 -32.25
C ASP A 20 2.35 -1.61 -31.44
N THR A 21 2.45 -0.43 -32.08
CA THR A 21 2.14 0.85 -31.41
C THR A 21 0.73 0.88 -30.81
N LYS A 22 -0.26 0.25 -31.46
CA LYS A 22 -1.64 0.15 -30.94
C LYS A 22 -1.79 -0.74 -29.71
N SER A 23 -1.14 -1.90 -29.66
CA SER A 23 -1.21 -2.74 -28.44
C SER A 23 -0.43 -2.12 -27.29
N LEU A 24 0.65 -1.39 -27.59
CA LEU A 24 1.40 -0.61 -26.61
C LEU A 24 0.53 0.52 -26.03
N GLU A 25 -0.19 1.26 -26.87
CA GLU A 25 -1.17 2.28 -26.44
C GLU A 25 -2.27 1.68 -25.55
N GLU A 26 -2.90 0.57 -25.97
CA GLU A 26 -3.93 -0.10 -25.16
C GLU A 26 -3.37 -0.59 -23.80
N SER A 27 -2.13 -1.10 -23.79
CA SER A 27 -1.43 -1.54 -22.59
C SER A 27 -1.09 -0.38 -21.64
N GLU A 28 -0.62 0.75 -22.18
CA GLU A 28 -0.32 1.97 -21.43
C GLU A 28 -1.57 2.58 -20.81
N VAL A 29 -2.64 2.71 -21.61
CA VAL A 29 -3.94 3.22 -21.14
C VAL A 29 -4.56 2.28 -20.12
N SER A 30 -4.51 0.95 -20.32
CA SER A 30 -5.02 -0.01 -19.33
C SER A 30 -4.21 -0.01 -18.03
N GLY A 31 -2.92 0.34 -18.10
CA GLY A 31 -1.99 0.31 -16.98
C GLY A 31 -1.90 1.61 -16.18
N THR A 32 -2.51 2.70 -16.64
CA THR A 32 -2.42 4.00 -15.95
C THR A 32 -3.15 3.96 -14.60
N PRO A 33 -2.51 4.40 -13.49
CA PRO A 33 -3.14 4.34 -12.17
C PRO A 33 -4.16 5.45 -11.94
N ILE A 34 -4.03 6.58 -12.62
CA ILE A 34 -4.95 7.73 -12.55
C ILE A 34 -5.32 8.18 -13.95
N PHE A 35 -6.62 8.39 -14.19
CA PHE A 35 -7.11 8.88 -15.47
C PHE A 35 -8.34 9.79 -15.35
N THR A 36 -8.62 10.56 -16.41
CA THR A 36 -9.81 11.43 -16.54
C THR A 36 -10.88 10.79 -17.42
N GLU A 37 -12.09 11.35 -17.42
CA GLU A 37 -13.21 10.83 -18.23
C GLU A 37 -12.89 10.78 -19.73
N SER A 38 -12.20 11.78 -20.27
CA SER A 38 -11.82 11.81 -21.68
C SER A 38 -10.91 10.64 -22.07
N VAL A 39 -9.98 10.27 -21.19
CA VAL A 39 -9.10 9.11 -21.37
C VAL A 39 -9.88 7.81 -21.29
N ARG A 40 -10.85 7.71 -20.38
CA ARG A 40 -11.71 6.54 -20.24
C ARG A 40 -12.49 6.25 -21.53
N GLN A 41 -13.12 7.29 -22.09
CA GLN A 41 -13.87 7.17 -23.34
C GLN A 41 -12.96 6.85 -24.52
N HIS A 42 -11.80 7.51 -24.61
CA HIS A 42 -10.81 7.22 -25.65
C HIS A 42 -10.33 5.77 -25.59
N GLY A 43 -9.95 5.28 -24.40
CA GLY A 43 -9.52 3.89 -24.21
C GLY A 43 -10.59 2.87 -24.59
N ASN A 44 -11.84 3.11 -24.19
CA ASN A 44 -12.95 2.23 -24.54
C ASN A 44 -13.29 2.25 -26.04
N ASN A 45 -13.14 3.40 -26.71
CA ASN A 45 -13.36 3.53 -28.15
C ASN A 45 -12.21 2.97 -28.99
N ALA A 46 -10.99 2.98 -28.45
CA ALA A 46 -9.80 2.49 -29.13
C ALA A 46 -9.63 0.96 -29.03
N SER A 47 -10.34 0.29 -28.11
CA SER A 47 -10.19 -1.15 -27.90
C SER A 47 -10.58 -1.97 -29.13
N THR A 48 -9.64 -2.76 -29.61
CA THR A 48 -9.81 -3.66 -30.77
C THR A 48 -10.53 -4.97 -30.44
N LEU A 49 -10.60 -5.33 -29.16
CA LEU A 49 -11.37 -6.44 -28.62
C LEU A 49 -12.74 -5.90 -28.17
N ASN A 50 -13.83 -6.66 -28.32
CA ASN A 50 -15.19 -6.28 -27.92
C ASN A 50 -15.39 -6.07 -26.38
N GLY A 51 -14.36 -5.64 -25.64
CA GLY A 51 -14.37 -5.42 -24.19
C GLY A 51 -13.82 -4.05 -23.82
N GLU A 52 -14.30 -3.50 -22.70
CA GLU A 52 -13.86 -2.21 -22.19
C GLU A 52 -12.43 -2.28 -21.63
N VAL A 53 -11.61 -1.25 -21.85
CA VAL A 53 -10.23 -1.17 -21.32
C VAL A 53 -10.28 -1.00 -19.79
N PHE A 54 -11.14 -0.09 -19.33
CA PHE A 54 -11.32 0.24 -17.91
C PHE A 54 -12.50 -0.53 -17.32
N THR A 55 -12.28 -1.79 -16.94
CA THR A 55 -13.34 -2.63 -16.35
C THR A 55 -13.51 -2.50 -14.84
N GLN A 56 -12.50 -1.97 -14.13
CA GLN A 56 -12.56 -1.73 -12.69
C GLN A 56 -11.89 -0.42 -12.31
N TYR A 57 -12.66 0.57 -11.84
CA TYR A 57 -12.15 1.90 -11.46
C TYR A 57 -13.10 2.61 -10.50
N GLY A 58 -12.61 3.61 -9.78
CA GLY A 58 -13.42 4.40 -8.86
C GLY A 58 -13.08 5.88 -8.89
N LEU A 59 -14.08 6.73 -8.67
CA LEU A 59 -13.92 8.18 -8.57
C LEU A 59 -13.02 8.49 -7.37
N LEU A 60 -11.91 9.19 -7.61
CA LEU A 60 -11.02 9.68 -6.56
C LEU A 60 -11.45 11.09 -6.12
N GLY A 61 -11.83 11.92 -7.08
CA GLY A 61 -12.17 13.31 -6.83
C GLY A 61 -12.40 14.09 -8.11
N GLY A 62 -12.31 15.42 -8.00
CA GLY A 62 -12.36 16.31 -9.16
C GLY A 62 -11.20 17.30 -9.18
N ASP A 63 -10.72 17.63 -10.39
CA ASP A 63 -9.76 18.70 -10.62
C ASP A 63 -10.39 20.03 -10.19
N VAL A 64 -9.76 20.69 -9.22
CA VAL A 64 -10.27 21.94 -8.62
C VAL A 64 -10.39 23.05 -9.66
N THR A 65 -9.47 23.11 -10.63
CA THR A 65 -9.49 24.15 -11.67
C THR A 65 -10.71 24.01 -12.56
N LYS A 66 -10.99 22.79 -13.02
CA LYS A 66 -12.17 22.46 -13.83
C LYS A 66 -13.47 22.55 -13.03
N LEU A 67 -13.47 22.16 -11.75
CA LEU A 67 -14.63 22.30 -10.87
C LEU A 67 -15.08 23.75 -10.73
N HIS A 68 -14.14 24.69 -10.60
CA HIS A 68 -14.46 26.11 -10.54
C HIS A 68 -15.01 26.64 -11.86
N ALA A 69 -14.45 26.22 -13.00
CA ALA A 69 -14.93 26.61 -14.33
C ALA A 69 -16.31 26.01 -14.67
N SER A 70 -16.58 24.78 -14.23
CA SER A 70 -17.81 24.03 -14.52
C SER A 70 -19.06 24.55 -13.81
N LYS A 71 -18.93 25.44 -12.81
CA LYS A 71 -20.09 26.03 -12.13
C LYS A 71 -20.91 26.96 -13.02
N ASP A 72 -20.32 27.45 -14.11
CA ASP A 72 -20.88 28.50 -14.97
C ASP A 72 -21.14 28.05 -16.42
N MET A 73 -20.87 26.79 -16.81
CA MET A 73 -21.02 26.28 -18.19
C MET A 73 -21.51 24.82 -18.27
N GLU A 74 -22.14 24.42 -19.39
CA GLU A 74 -22.43 23.01 -19.69
C GLU A 74 -21.14 22.18 -19.76
N LEU A 75 -21.16 20.99 -19.14
CA LEU A 75 -20.01 20.08 -19.06
C LEU A 75 -19.75 19.41 -20.42
N ASP A 76 -18.76 19.90 -21.15
CA ASP A 76 -18.12 19.17 -22.26
C ASP A 76 -17.12 18.12 -21.71
N ILE A 77 -16.89 17.04 -22.46
CA ILE A 77 -16.02 15.91 -22.09
C ILE A 77 -14.59 16.37 -21.80
N GLU A 78 -14.06 17.35 -22.55
CA GLU A 78 -12.73 17.91 -22.30
C GLU A 78 -12.65 18.71 -20.98
N ASN A 79 -13.77 19.30 -20.57
CA ASN A 79 -13.91 20.09 -19.35
C ASN A 79 -14.44 19.28 -18.16
N ASP A 80 -14.62 17.96 -18.31
CA ASP A 80 -15.04 17.09 -17.21
C ASP A 80 -14.01 17.16 -16.07
N PRO A 81 -14.43 17.53 -14.85
CA PRO A 81 -13.52 17.65 -13.72
C PRO A 81 -13.13 16.30 -13.10
N ARG A 82 -13.82 15.20 -13.42
CA ARG A 82 -13.67 13.93 -12.70
C ARG A 82 -12.32 13.28 -12.93
N VAL A 83 -11.73 12.82 -11.82
CA VAL A 83 -10.47 12.09 -11.75
C VAL A 83 -10.73 10.71 -11.14
N PHE A 84 -10.32 9.67 -11.83
CA PHE A 84 -10.56 8.28 -11.45
C PHE A 84 -9.26 7.58 -11.05
N TYR A 85 -9.39 6.65 -10.10
CA TYR A 85 -8.37 5.72 -9.69
C TYR A 85 -8.62 4.35 -10.35
N ASN A 86 -7.60 3.83 -11.01
CA ASN A 86 -7.67 2.54 -11.70
C ASN A 86 -7.50 1.39 -10.70
N ILE A 87 -8.61 0.69 -10.41
CA ILE A 87 -8.62 -0.47 -9.52
C ILE A 87 -8.26 -1.74 -10.30
N LYS A 88 -8.25 -1.75 -11.64
CA LYS A 88 -7.80 -2.91 -12.42
C LYS A 88 -6.27 -3.00 -12.43
N ALA A 89 -5.58 -1.88 -12.59
CA ALA A 89 -4.12 -1.81 -12.58
C ALA A 89 -3.55 -1.83 -11.14
N PRO A 90 -2.62 -2.75 -10.82
CA PRO A 90 -1.87 -2.71 -9.56
C PRO A 90 -1.05 -1.43 -9.46
N SER A 91 -1.17 -0.73 -8.33
CA SER A 91 -0.53 0.56 -8.09
C SER A 91 -0.20 0.77 -6.62
N SER A 92 0.78 1.64 -6.39
CA SER A 92 1.26 2.07 -5.08
C SER A 92 0.93 3.55 -4.89
N VAL A 93 0.26 3.88 -3.78
CA VAL A 93 -0.22 5.22 -3.45
C VAL A 93 0.41 5.66 -2.13
N PHE A 94 1.09 6.80 -2.12
CA PHE A 94 1.62 7.44 -0.93
C PHE A 94 0.78 8.66 -0.57
N ILE A 95 0.31 8.76 0.67
CA ILE A 95 -0.53 9.84 1.17
C ILE A 95 0.19 10.52 2.33
N CYS A 96 0.44 11.82 2.22
CA CYS A 96 1.05 12.60 3.30
C CYS A 96 0.36 13.93 3.59
N GLY A 97 0.61 14.50 4.77
CA GLY A 97 -0.05 15.73 5.24
C GLY A 97 -0.20 15.81 6.76
N SER A 98 -0.44 17.00 7.31
CA SER A 98 -0.61 17.18 8.76
C SER A 98 -1.85 16.46 9.29
N GLN A 99 -1.94 16.26 10.60
CA GLN A 99 -3.16 15.74 11.24
C GLN A 99 -4.38 16.60 10.87
N GLY A 100 -5.52 15.95 10.58
CA GLY A 100 -6.76 16.62 10.19
C GLY A 100 -6.79 17.24 8.77
N SER A 101 -5.74 17.05 7.97
CA SER A 101 -5.67 17.61 6.60
C SER A 101 -6.52 16.89 5.55
N GLY A 102 -6.94 15.64 5.82
CA GLY A 102 -7.72 14.81 4.87
C GLY A 102 -7.05 13.50 4.44
N LYS A 103 -5.92 13.12 5.06
CA LYS A 103 -5.21 11.86 4.77
C LYS A 103 -6.08 10.61 4.95
N SER A 104 -6.57 10.38 6.17
CA SER A 104 -7.40 9.22 6.52
C SER A 104 -8.69 9.16 5.71
N HIS A 105 -9.23 10.34 5.37
CA HIS A 105 -10.36 10.48 4.45
C HIS A 105 -10.02 9.95 3.05
N THR A 106 -8.85 10.32 2.52
CA THR A 106 -8.38 9.83 1.21
C THR A 106 -8.11 8.33 1.23
N LEU A 107 -7.45 7.84 2.29
CA LEU A 107 -7.25 6.40 2.50
C LEU A 107 -8.59 5.66 2.50
N SER A 108 -9.58 6.17 3.22
CA SER A 108 -10.92 5.58 3.28
C SER A 108 -11.61 5.60 1.91
N CYS A 109 -11.51 6.69 1.15
CA CYS A 109 -12.09 6.75 -0.21
C CYS A 109 -11.45 5.74 -1.17
N LEU A 110 -10.14 5.52 -1.07
CA LEU A 110 -9.44 4.50 -1.87
C LEU A 110 -9.88 3.09 -1.45
N LEU A 111 -10.04 2.83 -0.16
CA LEU A 111 -10.53 1.56 0.36
C LEU A 111 -11.99 1.30 -0.05
N GLU A 112 -12.86 2.31 0.02
CA GLU A 112 -14.24 2.25 -0.49
C GLU A 112 -14.26 1.86 -1.97
N ASN A 113 -13.43 2.51 -2.79
CA ASN A 113 -13.30 2.18 -4.21
C ASN A 113 -12.85 0.73 -4.43
N CYS A 114 -11.98 0.19 -3.56
CA CYS A 114 -11.47 -1.18 -3.70
C CYS A 114 -12.41 -2.27 -3.15
N LEU A 115 -13.28 -1.95 -2.19
CA LEU A 115 -13.98 -2.96 -1.39
C LEU A 115 -15.50 -2.94 -1.56
N ILE A 116 -16.10 -1.82 -1.97
CA ILE A 116 -17.55 -1.66 -2.01
C ILE A 116 -17.99 -1.27 -3.42
N PRO A 117 -18.84 -2.06 -4.09
CA PRO A 117 -19.54 -1.61 -5.30
C PRO A 117 -20.49 -0.45 -4.97
N THR A 118 -20.29 0.70 -5.60
CA THR A 118 -21.09 1.91 -5.35
C THR A 118 -21.23 2.74 -6.63
N ASP A 119 -22.11 3.74 -6.62
CA ASP A 119 -22.27 4.68 -7.74
C ASP A 119 -20.99 5.49 -8.06
N ALA A 120 -20.04 5.55 -7.12
CA ALA A 120 -18.75 6.19 -7.34
C ALA A 120 -17.74 5.29 -8.07
N ASN A 121 -18.06 4.02 -8.35
CA ASN A 121 -17.13 3.10 -8.99
C ASN A 121 -17.79 2.09 -9.94
N THR A 122 -16.95 1.44 -10.73
CA THR A 122 -17.28 0.22 -11.45
C THR A 122 -16.42 -0.87 -10.82
N LEU A 123 -17.01 -1.70 -9.97
CA LEU A 123 -16.30 -2.73 -9.20
C LEU A 123 -17.04 -4.08 -9.29
N PRO A 124 -16.94 -4.78 -10.44
CA PRO A 124 -17.55 -6.11 -10.61
C PRO A 124 -16.94 -7.17 -9.69
N ARG A 125 -15.66 -7.01 -9.30
CA ARG A 125 -14.94 -7.91 -8.39
C ARG A 125 -14.31 -7.11 -7.25
N PRO A 126 -15.00 -7.01 -6.10
CA PRO A 126 -14.44 -6.39 -4.89
C PRO A 126 -13.16 -7.08 -4.45
N LEU A 127 -12.19 -6.27 -4.02
CA LEU A 127 -10.91 -6.77 -3.53
C LEU A 127 -11.04 -7.32 -2.10
N THR A 128 -10.01 -8.02 -1.64
CA THR A 128 -9.78 -8.29 -0.21
C THR A 128 -8.74 -7.31 0.31
N GLY A 129 -8.99 -6.74 1.50
CA GLY A 129 -8.14 -5.72 2.10
C GLY A 129 -7.46 -6.18 3.38
N ILE A 130 -6.22 -5.73 3.59
CA ILE A 130 -5.56 -5.73 4.90
C ILE A 130 -5.12 -4.30 5.24
N LEU A 131 -5.34 -3.86 6.48
CA LEU A 131 -4.92 -2.56 6.98
C LEU A 131 -4.13 -2.72 8.27
N PHE A 132 -2.96 -2.10 8.34
CA PHE A 132 -2.12 -2.07 9.54
C PHE A 132 -2.34 -0.77 10.30
N HIS A 133 -2.72 -0.88 11.57
CA HIS A 133 -2.95 0.26 12.45
C HIS A 133 -2.27 0.04 13.80
N TYR A 134 -1.54 1.05 14.26
CA TYR A 134 -0.90 1.07 15.57
C TYR A 134 -0.96 2.49 16.14
N ASP A 135 -1.50 2.62 17.33
CA ASP A 135 -1.49 3.85 18.11
C ASP A 135 -0.72 3.64 19.42
N PRO A 136 0.30 4.47 19.74
CA PRO A 136 0.92 4.45 21.05
C PRO A 136 -0.13 4.70 22.12
N PHE A 137 -0.26 3.74 23.03
CA PHE A 137 -1.33 3.73 24.00
C PHE A 137 -1.15 4.80 25.08
N PHE A 138 -2.09 5.73 25.21
CA PHE A 138 -2.03 6.81 26.22
C PHE A 138 -2.79 6.49 27.52
N SER A 139 -3.87 5.68 27.48
CA SER A 139 -4.58 5.22 28.68
C SER A 139 -5.61 4.13 28.39
N ASP A 140 -5.95 3.32 29.41
CA ASP A 140 -6.96 2.25 29.35
C ASP A 140 -8.38 2.70 28.97
N ASN A 141 -8.65 4.00 29.11
CA ASN A 141 -9.97 4.59 28.85
C ASN A 141 -10.00 5.52 27.63
N ARG A 142 -8.87 5.73 26.94
CA ARG A 142 -8.79 6.54 25.71
C ARG A 142 -7.86 5.89 24.70
N GLY A 143 -8.41 4.97 23.92
CA GLY A 143 -7.82 4.53 22.65
C GLY A 143 -8.54 5.19 21.48
N GLN A 144 -7.81 5.53 20.43
CA GLN A 144 -8.42 5.90 19.15
C GLN A 144 -8.63 4.62 18.33
N ARG A 145 -9.82 4.49 17.74
CA ARG A 145 -10.09 3.43 16.77
C ARG A 145 -9.45 3.79 15.44
N CYS A 146 -9.12 2.79 14.63
CA CYS A 146 -8.76 3.04 13.24
C CYS A 146 -9.95 3.70 12.50
N GLU A 147 -9.75 4.89 11.95
CA GLU A 147 -10.81 5.65 11.30
C GLU A 147 -11.40 4.91 10.08
N ALA A 148 -10.55 4.15 9.38
CA ALA A 148 -10.92 3.34 8.22
C ALA A 148 -11.93 2.24 8.55
N ALA A 149 -12.05 1.84 9.82
CA ALA A 149 -13.07 0.87 10.26
C ALA A 149 -14.49 1.37 10.07
N SER A 150 -14.69 2.69 9.93
CA SER A 150 -16.00 3.30 9.69
C SER A 150 -16.58 2.93 8.32
N ILE A 151 -15.76 2.35 7.43
CA ILE A 151 -16.23 1.73 6.18
C ILE A 151 -17.29 0.65 6.42
N SER A 152 -17.26 0.02 7.60
CA SER A 152 -18.23 -0.99 8.05
C SER A 152 -19.69 -0.53 8.13
N SER A 153 -19.93 0.80 8.11
CA SER A 153 -21.27 1.39 8.01
C SER A 153 -22.02 0.98 6.74
N HIS A 154 -21.32 0.55 5.69
CA HIS A 154 -21.94 0.02 4.48
C HIS A 154 -22.17 -1.50 4.57
N ALA A 155 -23.34 -1.98 4.18
CA ALA A 155 -23.69 -3.41 4.24
C ALA A 155 -22.87 -4.30 3.27
N GLY A 156 -22.32 -3.70 2.21
CA GLY A 156 -21.51 -4.38 1.20
C GLY A 156 -20.06 -4.71 1.61
N VAL A 157 -19.65 -4.37 2.84
CA VAL A 157 -18.30 -4.69 3.34
C VAL A 157 -18.39 -5.38 4.71
N LYS A 158 -17.55 -6.39 4.92
CA LYS A 158 -17.31 -6.97 6.24
C LYS A 158 -15.98 -6.49 6.79
N VAL A 159 -15.97 -5.92 8.00
CA VAL A 159 -14.73 -5.53 8.66
C VAL A 159 -14.38 -6.54 9.73
N ARG A 160 -13.15 -7.04 9.69
CA ARG A 160 -12.58 -7.95 10.69
C ARG A 160 -11.41 -7.26 11.35
N VAL A 161 -11.39 -7.21 12.68
CA VAL A 161 -10.31 -6.60 13.46
C VAL A 161 -9.54 -7.69 14.18
N LEU A 162 -8.27 -7.84 13.84
CA LEU A 162 -7.32 -8.71 14.52
C LEU A 162 -6.55 -7.88 15.55
N CYS A 163 -6.55 -8.33 16.80
CA CYS A 163 -5.88 -7.64 17.90
C CYS A 163 -4.99 -8.57 18.73
N PRO A 164 -4.02 -8.02 19.49
CA PRO A 164 -3.22 -8.82 20.40
C PRO A 164 -4.11 -9.50 21.46
N PRO A 165 -3.80 -10.76 21.85
CA PRO A 165 -4.53 -11.46 22.91
C PRO A 165 -4.55 -10.69 24.25
N THR A 166 -3.57 -9.81 24.46
CA THR A 166 -3.43 -8.97 25.64
C THR A 166 -4.40 -7.78 25.69
N ASN A 167 -5.07 -7.38 24.59
CA ASN A 167 -5.95 -6.20 24.57
C ASN A 167 -7.35 -6.38 23.95
N VAL A 168 -7.83 -7.62 23.83
CA VAL A 168 -9.09 -7.96 23.17
C VAL A 168 -10.30 -7.24 23.78
N GLY A 169 -10.34 -7.17 25.11
CA GLY A 169 -11.49 -6.60 25.83
C GLY A 169 -11.68 -5.10 25.57
N GLN A 170 -10.60 -4.33 25.42
CA GLN A 170 -10.68 -2.91 25.10
C GLN A 170 -11.00 -2.69 23.62
N ILE A 171 -10.34 -3.42 22.71
CA ILE A 171 -10.62 -3.33 21.27
C ILE A 171 -12.08 -3.71 20.97
N LYS A 172 -12.60 -4.78 21.57
CA LYS A 172 -14.04 -5.13 21.46
C LYS A 172 -14.96 -3.98 21.88
N LYS A 173 -14.64 -3.26 22.97
CA LYS A 173 -15.43 -2.10 23.43
C LYS A 173 -15.30 -0.92 22.46
N LEU A 174 -14.10 -0.67 21.96
CA LEU A 174 -13.77 0.44 21.08
C LEU A 174 -14.50 0.34 19.73
N TYR A 175 -14.59 -0.87 19.18
CA TYR A 175 -15.24 -1.14 17.89
C TYR A 175 -16.72 -1.52 18.01
N LYS A 176 -17.26 -1.71 19.23
CA LYS A 176 -18.65 -2.14 19.48
C LYS A 176 -19.71 -1.25 18.83
N SER A 177 -19.41 0.04 18.65
CA SER A 177 -20.34 1.02 18.09
C SER A 177 -20.50 0.91 16.56
N LEU A 178 -19.61 0.17 15.89
CA LEU A 178 -19.64 0.03 14.44
C LEU A 178 -20.45 -1.21 14.02
N PRO A 179 -21.33 -1.09 13.01
CA PRO A 179 -22.01 -2.26 12.44
C PRO A 179 -21.00 -3.12 11.66
N ASN A 180 -21.31 -4.40 11.40
CA ASN A 180 -20.50 -5.26 10.52
C ASN A 180 -19.01 -5.41 10.90
N VAL A 181 -18.65 -5.16 12.17
CA VAL A 181 -17.30 -5.38 12.70
C VAL A 181 -17.24 -6.64 13.56
N GLU A 182 -16.32 -7.53 13.22
CA GLU A 182 -15.98 -8.72 14.01
C GLU A 182 -14.57 -8.57 14.60
N VAL A 183 -14.43 -8.70 15.92
CA VAL A 183 -13.13 -8.57 16.60
C VAL A 183 -12.66 -9.94 17.07
N GLU A 184 -11.48 -10.34 16.60
CA GLU A 184 -10.84 -11.63 16.86
C GLU A 184 -9.42 -11.45 17.39
N GLU A 185 -8.92 -12.49 18.04
CA GLU A 185 -7.53 -12.55 18.51
C GLU A 185 -6.60 -12.91 17.36
N LEU A 186 -5.46 -12.21 17.28
CA LEU A 186 -4.37 -12.61 16.40
C LEU A 186 -3.65 -13.82 17.00
N ARG A 187 -4.04 -15.02 16.53
CA ARG A 187 -3.40 -16.30 16.86
C ARG A 187 -2.85 -16.98 15.61
N ILE A 188 -1.58 -17.33 15.59
CA ILE A 188 -0.88 -17.95 14.46
C ILE A 188 -0.89 -19.48 14.65
N SER A 189 -1.33 -20.22 13.64
CA SER A 189 -1.26 -21.69 13.67
C SER A 189 0.17 -22.18 13.52
N GLN A 190 0.49 -23.33 14.11
CA GLN A 190 1.75 -24.03 13.86
C GLN A 190 1.99 -24.35 12.38
N ARG A 191 0.92 -24.46 11.57
CA ARG A 191 1.01 -24.70 10.12
C ARG A 191 1.62 -23.52 9.37
N ASP A 192 1.40 -22.33 9.91
CA ASP A 192 1.86 -21.05 9.36
C ASP A 192 3.26 -20.68 9.88
N LEU A 193 3.79 -21.41 10.86
CA LEU A 193 5.12 -21.16 11.40
C LEU A 193 6.21 -21.64 10.44
N ASN A 194 7.15 -20.75 10.16
CA ASN A 194 8.41 -21.04 9.48
C ASN A 194 9.57 -20.47 10.29
N THR A 195 10.82 -20.79 9.91
CA THR A 195 12.01 -20.34 10.64
C THR A 195 12.04 -18.83 10.85
N LYS A 196 11.69 -18.04 9.82
CA LYS A 196 11.70 -16.57 9.91
C LYS A 196 10.62 -16.09 10.88
N ARG A 197 9.36 -16.51 10.71
CA ARG A 197 8.23 -16.14 11.57
C ARG A 197 8.46 -16.50 13.03
N MET A 198 9.07 -17.67 13.30
CA MET A 198 9.41 -18.07 14.66
C MET A 198 10.46 -17.14 15.29
N LEU A 199 11.51 -16.79 14.54
CA LEU A 199 12.53 -15.85 15.02
C LEU A 199 11.96 -14.44 15.23
N ASP A 200 11.09 -13.99 14.31
CA ASP A 200 10.42 -12.70 14.39
C ASP A 200 9.49 -12.65 15.64
N LEU A 201 8.71 -13.70 15.91
CA LEU A 201 7.86 -13.81 17.12
C LEU A 201 8.66 -13.92 18.42
N MET A 202 9.85 -14.52 18.38
CA MET A 202 10.77 -14.57 19.51
C MET A 202 11.53 -13.25 19.74
N ALA A 203 11.21 -12.19 18.97
CA ALA A 203 11.86 -10.88 19.02
C ALA A 203 13.40 -11.00 18.93
N VAL A 204 13.89 -11.82 18.01
CA VAL A 204 15.34 -12.07 17.85
C VAL A 204 16.07 -10.87 17.24
N SER A 205 15.37 -10.06 16.45
CA SER A 205 15.91 -8.85 15.81
C SER A 205 16.19 -7.69 16.78
N SER A 206 15.57 -7.68 17.96
CA SER A 206 15.71 -6.61 18.96
C SER A 206 16.94 -6.75 19.87
N ILE A 207 17.82 -7.71 19.59
CA ILE A 207 19.03 -7.96 20.39
C ILE A 207 20.07 -6.88 20.08
N GLN A 208 20.19 -5.92 21.00
CA GLN A 208 21.24 -4.91 21.00
C GLN A 208 22.63 -5.57 20.92
N GLY A 209 23.41 -5.21 19.88
CA GLY A 209 24.79 -5.67 19.71
C GLY A 209 25.03 -6.66 18.56
N GLY A 210 24.01 -6.98 17.75
CA GLY A 210 24.17 -7.64 16.43
C GLY A 210 24.71 -9.08 16.46
N THR A 211 25.01 -9.63 17.63
CA THR A 211 25.51 -11.00 17.80
C THR A 211 24.38 -11.90 18.29
N MET A 212 24.00 -12.86 17.46
CA MET A 212 22.95 -13.82 17.76
C MET A 212 23.39 -14.71 18.94
N PRO A 213 22.63 -14.75 20.06
CA PRO A 213 22.98 -15.60 21.19
C PRO A 213 23.14 -17.07 20.81
N LEU A 214 24.07 -17.77 21.48
CA LEU A 214 24.40 -19.17 21.19
C LEU A 214 23.18 -20.11 21.23
N TYR A 215 22.22 -19.87 22.12
CA TYR A 215 21.00 -20.68 22.18
C TYR A 215 20.13 -20.53 20.92
N LEU A 216 20.15 -19.38 20.24
CA LEU A 216 19.45 -19.20 18.97
C LEU A 216 20.15 -19.95 17.84
N HIS A 217 21.48 -20.13 17.89
CA HIS A 217 22.17 -21.02 16.94
C HIS A 217 21.71 -22.47 17.09
N ILE A 218 21.44 -22.90 18.32
CA ILE A 218 20.88 -24.23 18.60
C ILE A 218 19.44 -24.32 18.05
N VAL A 219 18.60 -23.31 18.31
CA VAL A 219 17.23 -23.24 17.80
C VAL A 219 17.20 -23.28 16.26
N THR A 220 18.01 -22.46 15.59
CA THR A 220 18.08 -22.44 14.11
C THR A 220 18.60 -23.75 13.53
N ARG A 221 19.55 -24.43 14.19
CA ARG A 221 19.97 -25.79 13.81
C ARG A 221 18.81 -26.78 13.90
N ILE A 222 18.08 -26.78 15.03
CA ILE A 222 16.91 -27.65 15.23
C ILE A 222 15.84 -27.38 14.15
N LEU A 223 15.53 -26.11 13.88
CA LEU A 223 14.56 -25.74 12.84
C LEU A 223 14.99 -26.21 11.45
N ARG A 224 16.30 -26.15 11.14
CA ARG A 224 16.85 -26.67 9.88
C ARG A 224 16.69 -28.19 9.78
N GLU A 225 16.98 -28.93 10.86
CA GLU A 225 16.81 -30.39 10.90
C GLU A 225 15.35 -30.80 10.73
N LEU A 226 14.43 -30.12 11.43
CA LEU A 226 12.99 -30.34 11.28
C LEU A 226 12.51 -30.04 9.86
N ARG A 227 13.05 -29.00 9.22
CA ARG A 227 12.74 -28.67 7.82
C ARG A 227 13.18 -29.77 6.86
N VAL A 228 14.36 -30.37 7.06
CA VAL A 228 14.83 -31.51 6.26
C VAL A 228 13.93 -32.73 6.46
N GLN A 229 13.47 -32.98 7.69
CA GLN A 229 12.54 -34.08 7.97
C GLN A 229 11.16 -33.85 7.33
N GLN A 230 10.66 -32.61 7.35
CA GLN A 230 9.40 -32.23 6.68
C GLN A 230 9.48 -32.48 5.18
N GLN A 231 10.58 -32.11 4.53
CA GLN A 231 10.76 -32.35 3.09
C GLN A 231 10.75 -33.84 2.74
N LYS A 232 11.29 -34.71 3.61
CA LYS A 232 11.32 -36.16 3.38
C LYS A 232 9.97 -36.83 3.63
N LYS A 233 9.25 -36.42 4.66
CA LYS A 233 7.98 -37.06 5.07
C LYS A 233 6.75 -36.46 4.39
N GLY A 234 6.87 -35.23 3.89
CA GLY A 234 5.71 -34.41 3.56
C GLY A 234 5.01 -33.90 4.82
N GLY A 235 4.32 -32.77 4.72
CA GLY A 235 3.51 -32.19 5.80
C GLY A 235 3.99 -30.83 6.29
N HIS A 236 3.37 -30.37 7.38
CA HIS A 236 3.56 -29.04 7.95
C HIS A 236 4.54 -29.03 9.11
N PHE A 237 4.89 -27.83 9.58
CA PHE A 237 5.64 -27.66 10.81
C PHE A 237 4.85 -28.18 12.02
N ASN A 238 5.55 -28.85 12.94
CA ASN A 238 4.97 -29.45 14.14
C ASN A 238 5.68 -28.88 15.37
N TYR A 239 4.95 -28.08 16.16
CA TYR A 239 5.52 -27.35 17.28
C TYR A 239 5.91 -28.28 18.45
N ARG A 240 5.16 -29.36 18.66
CA ARG A 240 5.50 -30.38 19.67
C ARG A 240 6.84 -31.06 19.38
N ALA A 241 7.10 -31.41 18.13
CA ALA A 241 8.38 -31.99 17.71
C ALA A 241 9.54 -31.02 17.97
N PHE A 242 9.31 -29.72 17.75
CA PHE A 242 10.25 -28.66 18.07
C PHE A 242 10.53 -28.53 19.57
N ARG A 243 9.49 -28.44 20.43
CA ARG A 243 9.65 -28.42 21.89
C ARG A 243 10.42 -29.66 22.39
N LYS A 244 10.16 -30.84 21.82
CA LYS A 244 10.88 -32.08 22.16
C LYS A 244 12.36 -32.03 21.76
N ALA A 245 12.67 -31.47 20.60
CA ALA A 245 14.05 -31.30 20.14
C ALA A 245 14.82 -30.28 20.97
N ILE A 246 14.16 -29.20 21.44
CA ILE A 246 14.76 -28.25 22.39
C ILE A 246 15.03 -28.93 23.73
N ALA A 247 14.08 -29.70 24.26
CA ALA A 247 14.25 -30.41 25.53
C ALA A 247 15.38 -31.46 25.47
N ALA A 248 15.62 -32.04 24.29
CA ALA A 248 16.72 -32.97 24.05
C ALA A 248 18.07 -32.27 23.79
N ALA A 249 18.07 -30.96 23.53
CA ALA A 249 19.31 -30.19 23.42
C ALA A 249 19.80 -29.88 24.84
N GLU A 250 21.03 -30.30 25.16
CA GLU A 250 21.69 -30.05 26.45
C GLU A 250 22.06 -28.56 26.59
N LEU A 251 21.05 -27.70 26.75
CA LEU A 251 21.22 -26.27 26.96
C LEU A 251 21.70 -26.01 28.39
N SER A 252 22.65 -25.08 28.55
CA SER A 252 23.09 -24.68 29.88
C SER A 252 21.98 -23.88 30.60
N PRO A 253 21.97 -23.84 31.95
CA PRO A 253 20.98 -23.08 32.70
C PRO A 253 20.91 -21.59 32.26
N GLY A 254 22.06 -20.98 31.95
CA GLY A 254 22.15 -19.61 31.44
C GLY A 254 21.59 -19.40 30.03
N GLN A 255 21.38 -20.47 29.26
CA GLN A 255 20.75 -20.45 27.93
C GLN A 255 19.25 -20.76 28.01
N SER A 256 18.85 -21.65 28.92
CA SER A 256 17.47 -22.11 29.05
C SER A 256 16.49 -21.00 29.47
N GLY A 257 16.86 -20.16 30.45
CA GLY A 257 15.98 -19.09 30.94
C GLY A 257 15.60 -18.05 29.87
N PRO A 258 16.58 -17.44 29.16
CA PRO A 258 16.28 -16.49 28.08
C PRO A 258 15.53 -17.12 26.90
N LEU A 259 15.79 -18.39 26.60
CA LEU A 259 15.06 -19.10 25.54
C LEU A 259 13.59 -19.31 25.94
N GLU A 260 13.32 -19.73 27.18
CA GLU A 260 11.95 -19.96 27.64
C GLU A 260 11.13 -18.67 27.61
N GLN A 261 11.70 -17.54 28.02
CA GLN A 261 11.03 -16.23 27.92
C GLN A 261 10.63 -15.88 26.47
N ARG A 262 11.48 -16.21 25.49
CA ARG A 262 11.18 -15.97 24.07
C ARG A 262 10.14 -16.95 23.54
N LEU A 263 10.17 -18.20 23.99
CA LEU A 263 9.14 -19.19 23.68
C LEU A 263 7.79 -18.78 24.27
N ASP A 264 7.75 -18.24 25.49
CA ASP A 264 6.55 -17.71 26.11
C ASP A 264 5.94 -16.56 25.27
N THR A 265 6.78 -15.64 24.78
CA THR A 265 6.33 -14.57 23.87
C THR A 265 5.76 -15.14 22.58
N LEU A 266 6.43 -16.12 21.97
CA LEU A 266 5.95 -16.78 20.75
C LEU A 266 4.63 -17.53 21.00
N GLU A 267 4.54 -18.30 22.08
CA GLU A 267 3.36 -19.08 22.45
C GLU A 267 2.16 -18.18 22.77
N SER A 268 2.39 -16.95 23.26
CA SER A 268 1.33 -15.97 23.51
C SER A 268 0.55 -15.57 22.25
N PHE A 269 1.18 -15.65 21.07
CA PHE A 269 0.57 -15.39 19.77
C PHE A 269 0.24 -16.67 18.99
N MET A 270 0.48 -17.86 19.55
CA MET A 270 0.09 -19.13 18.91
C MET A 270 -1.35 -19.51 19.24
N ALA A 271 -1.95 -20.34 18.38
CA ALA A 271 -3.23 -20.98 18.64
C ALA A 271 -3.18 -21.83 19.92
N GLU A 272 -4.22 -21.73 20.76
CA GLU A 272 -4.24 -22.34 22.09
C GLU A 272 -4.18 -23.87 22.03
N GLU A 273 -4.83 -24.47 21.03
CA GLU A 273 -4.78 -25.89 20.73
C GLU A 273 -3.35 -26.36 20.39
N ASP A 274 -2.61 -25.60 19.58
CA ASP A 274 -1.25 -25.93 19.17
C ASP A 274 -0.27 -25.86 20.36
N VAL A 275 -0.47 -24.89 21.25
CA VAL A 275 0.30 -24.76 22.50
C VAL A 275 -0.04 -25.89 23.46
N ALA A 276 -1.33 -26.22 23.63
CA ALA A 276 -1.77 -27.29 24.52
C ALA A 276 -1.23 -28.66 24.09
N GLU A 277 -1.26 -28.96 22.78
CA GLU A 277 -0.70 -30.18 22.21
C GLU A 277 0.83 -30.29 22.35
N SER A 278 1.52 -29.15 22.46
CA SER A 278 2.99 -29.12 22.56
C SER A 278 3.53 -29.49 23.94
N LYS A 279 2.69 -29.45 24.99
CA LYS A 279 3.11 -29.72 26.37
C LYS A 279 3.60 -31.16 26.53
N ILE A 280 4.81 -31.31 27.05
CA ILE A 280 5.45 -32.61 27.28
C ILE A 280 5.29 -32.99 28.75
N PRO A 281 4.59 -34.10 29.08
CA PRO A 281 4.46 -34.56 30.46
C PRO A 281 5.83 -34.77 31.11
N GLY A 282 6.08 -34.10 32.23
CA GLY A 282 7.30 -34.24 33.03
C GLY A 282 8.47 -33.29 32.70
N PHE A 283 8.37 -32.45 31.66
CA PHE A 283 9.45 -31.52 31.27
C PHE A 283 9.07 -30.03 31.33
N THR A 284 7.79 -29.69 31.19
CA THR A 284 7.30 -28.31 31.32
C THR A 284 7.00 -28.00 32.80
N SER A 285 7.88 -27.25 33.47
CA SER A 285 7.77 -26.89 34.90
C SER A 285 6.68 -25.85 35.21
N TYR A 286 6.06 -25.24 34.20
CA TYR A 286 5.06 -24.20 34.42
C TYR A 286 3.70 -24.78 34.79
N LYS A 287 3.45 -24.92 36.10
CA LYS A 287 2.09 -24.91 36.64
C LYS A 287 1.63 -23.44 36.68
N PRO A 288 0.62 -23.01 35.89
CA PRO A 288 0.03 -21.71 36.10
C PRO A 288 -0.61 -21.71 37.51
N LYS A 289 0.02 -21.03 38.47
CA LYS A 289 -0.65 -20.71 39.74
C LYS A 289 -1.65 -19.61 39.42
N GLY A 290 -2.91 -20.01 39.24
CA GLY A 290 -4.04 -19.10 39.13
C GLY A 290 -4.38 -18.70 37.70
N LYS A 291 -4.99 -19.63 36.96
CA LYS A 291 -6.13 -19.42 36.06
C LYS A 291 -6.50 -20.80 35.53
N GLN A 292 -7.68 -21.30 35.92
CA GLN A 292 -8.31 -22.38 35.16
C GLN A 292 -8.43 -21.87 33.73
N SER A 293 -7.79 -22.56 32.80
CA SER A 293 -8.10 -22.39 31.39
C SER A 293 -9.62 -22.54 31.26
N MET A 294 -10.29 -21.50 30.77
CA MET A 294 -11.72 -21.54 30.42
C MET A 294 -11.97 -22.36 29.14
N PHE A 295 -11.00 -23.18 28.71
CA PHE A 295 -11.14 -24.07 27.58
C PHE A 295 -11.83 -25.35 28.04
N ASP A 296 -13.08 -25.53 27.64
CA ASP A 296 -13.75 -26.84 27.71
C ASP A 296 -13.17 -27.70 26.58
N PRO A 297 -12.46 -28.81 26.87
CA PRO A 297 -11.87 -29.68 25.86
C PRO A 297 -12.89 -30.28 24.86
N ASN A 298 -14.19 -30.17 25.15
CA ASN A 298 -15.27 -30.67 24.30
C ASN A 298 -15.80 -29.65 23.28
N GLU A 299 -15.42 -28.37 23.35
CA GLU A 299 -15.75 -27.35 22.33
C GLU A 299 -14.53 -27.11 21.42
N PHE A 300 -14.38 -27.95 20.39
CA PHE A 300 -13.31 -27.83 19.40
C PHE A 300 -13.57 -26.67 18.41
N THR A 301 -13.54 -25.43 18.88
CA THR A 301 -13.42 -24.26 18.00
C THR A 301 -11.94 -23.89 17.89
N SER A 302 -11.37 -24.10 16.69
CA SER A 302 -10.01 -23.67 16.34
C SER A 302 -9.82 -22.19 16.68
N THR A 303 -8.81 -21.86 17.49
CA THR A 303 -8.49 -20.46 17.84
C THR A 303 -7.57 -19.80 16.80
N ALA A 304 -7.01 -20.59 15.87
CA ALA A 304 -6.13 -20.08 14.82
C ALA A 304 -6.81 -19.05 13.88
N THR A 305 -6.07 -17.99 13.58
CA THR A 305 -6.47 -16.94 12.62
C THR A 305 -6.51 -17.53 11.21
N THR A 306 -7.68 -17.50 10.57
CA THR A 306 -7.80 -17.88 9.16
C THR A 306 -7.43 -16.69 8.26
N TRP A 307 -6.65 -16.93 7.20
CA TRP A 307 -6.19 -15.89 6.25
C TRP A 307 -6.88 -15.96 4.89
N GLU A 308 -7.89 -16.82 4.73
CA GLU A 308 -8.62 -17.02 3.47
C GLU A 308 -9.14 -15.69 2.88
N PRO A 309 -8.83 -15.37 1.61
CA PRO A 309 -9.23 -14.12 0.99
C PRO A 309 -10.75 -14.09 0.77
N LYS A 310 -11.41 -13.02 1.21
CA LYS A 310 -12.85 -12.80 1.01
C LYS A 310 -13.09 -11.48 0.29
N ALA A 311 -13.81 -11.53 -0.83
CA ALA A 311 -14.18 -10.34 -1.57
C ALA A 311 -15.04 -9.40 -0.70
N GLY A 312 -14.72 -8.10 -0.70
CA GLY A 312 -15.44 -7.12 0.12
C GLY A 312 -15.17 -7.27 1.62
N GLN A 313 -14.05 -7.87 2.02
CA GLN A 313 -13.61 -7.91 3.42
C GLN A 313 -12.39 -7.00 3.65
N LEU A 314 -12.44 -6.20 4.71
CA LEU A 314 -11.28 -5.47 5.23
C LEU A 314 -10.82 -6.11 6.55
N THR A 315 -9.61 -6.65 6.57
CA THR A 315 -8.95 -7.13 7.78
C THR A 315 -8.06 -6.02 8.36
N ILE A 316 -8.46 -5.42 9.47
CA ILE A 316 -7.67 -4.43 10.21
C ILE A 316 -6.86 -5.19 11.25
N VAL A 317 -5.53 -5.11 11.18
CA VAL A 317 -4.64 -5.58 12.23
C VAL A 317 -4.36 -4.37 13.14
N ASP A 318 -5.08 -4.30 14.24
CA ASP A 318 -4.98 -3.23 15.24
C ASP A 318 -4.13 -3.71 16.41
N LEU A 319 -2.85 -3.32 16.41
CA LEU A 319 -1.89 -3.71 17.44
C LEU A 319 -1.75 -2.67 18.55
N SER A 320 -2.73 -1.78 18.70
CA SER A 320 -2.75 -0.74 19.75
C SER A 320 -2.94 -1.40 21.12
N CYS A 321 -1.83 -1.68 21.80
CA CYS A 321 -1.80 -2.39 23.06
C CYS A 321 -0.64 -1.88 23.94
N PRO A 322 -0.84 -1.70 25.27
CA PRO A 322 0.23 -1.34 26.20
C PRO A 322 1.42 -2.31 26.21
N CYS A 323 1.17 -3.57 25.86
CA CYS A 323 2.16 -4.64 25.89
C CYS A 323 2.88 -4.84 24.55
N VAL A 324 2.52 -4.08 23.51
CA VAL A 324 3.12 -4.20 22.17
C VAL A 324 3.88 -2.92 21.86
N THR A 325 5.19 -3.04 21.63
CA THR A 325 6.03 -1.92 21.20
C THR A 325 5.90 -1.69 19.69
N ALA A 326 6.34 -0.53 19.20
CA ALA A 326 6.37 -0.23 17.76
C ALA A 326 7.19 -1.25 16.96
N GLU A 327 8.32 -1.71 17.50
CA GLU A 327 9.17 -2.74 16.88
C GLU A 327 8.45 -4.09 16.82
N SER A 328 7.79 -4.47 17.92
CA SER A 328 7.00 -5.71 17.98
C SER A 328 5.82 -5.66 17.00
N ALA A 329 5.16 -4.49 16.89
CA ALA A 329 4.12 -4.25 15.91
C ALA A 329 4.63 -4.38 14.47
N CYS A 330 5.82 -3.84 14.15
CA CYS A 330 6.43 -4.01 12.84
C CYS A 330 6.69 -5.47 12.48
N SER A 331 7.22 -6.26 13.42
CA SER A 331 7.43 -7.70 13.23
C SER A 331 6.12 -8.45 12.99
N LEU A 332 5.09 -8.16 13.78
CA LEU A 332 3.77 -8.76 13.63
C LEU A 332 3.09 -8.34 12.31
N PHE A 333 3.17 -7.07 11.92
CA PHE A 333 2.68 -6.59 10.63
C PHE A 333 3.39 -7.28 9.46
N ASN A 334 4.70 -7.47 9.55
CA ASN A 334 5.45 -8.20 8.53
C ASN A 334 5.00 -9.67 8.45
N ILE A 335 4.74 -10.33 9.58
CA ILE A 335 4.18 -11.69 9.59
C ILE A 335 2.79 -11.71 8.94
N CYS A 336 1.91 -10.81 9.34
CA CYS A 336 0.55 -10.70 8.79
C CYS A 336 0.55 -10.40 7.29
N LEU A 337 1.43 -9.51 6.83
CA LEU A 337 1.62 -9.18 5.41
C LEU A 337 2.00 -10.43 4.61
N ASN A 338 3.00 -11.18 5.09
CA ASN A 338 3.45 -12.40 4.40
C ASN A 338 2.35 -13.48 4.41
N LEU A 339 1.61 -13.66 5.51
CA LEU A 339 0.49 -14.60 5.59
C LEU A 339 -0.65 -14.26 4.62
N PHE A 340 -0.97 -12.97 4.52
CA PHE A 340 -1.97 -12.46 3.59
C PHE A 340 -1.54 -12.63 2.12
N LEU A 341 -0.25 -12.42 1.82
CA LEU A 341 0.29 -12.55 0.46
C LEU A 341 0.48 -14.01 0.02
N GLU A 342 0.75 -14.93 0.95
CA GLU A 342 0.95 -16.36 0.68
C GLU A 342 -0.32 -17.11 0.24
N GLN A 343 -1.50 -16.55 0.51
CA GLN A 343 -2.74 -17.19 0.12
C GLN A 343 -2.84 -17.32 -1.41
N PRO A 344 -3.52 -18.34 -1.96
CA PRO A 344 -3.86 -18.34 -3.37
C PRO A 344 -4.86 -17.21 -3.64
N SER A 345 -4.65 -16.44 -4.71
CA SER A 345 -5.55 -15.33 -5.07
C SER A 345 -5.69 -15.20 -6.58
N ASP A 346 -6.05 -16.31 -7.23
CA ASP A 346 -6.19 -16.34 -8.68
C ASP A 346 -7.41 -15.52 -9.16
N ASP A 347 -8.40 -15.28 -8.28
CA ASP A 347 -9.65 -14.59 -8.65
C ASP A 347 -9.91 -13.26 -7.91
N ILE A 348 -9.30 -13.05 -6.74
CA ILE A 348 -9.56 -11.88 -5.88
C ILE A 348 -8.29 -11.02 -5.78
N GLY A 349 -8.36 -9.77 -6.28
CA GLY A 349 -7.25 -8.83 -6.11
C GLY A 349 -7.11 -8.32 -4.67
N ARG A 350 -5.98 -7.72 -4.36
CA ARG A 350 -5.60 -7.34 -2.98
C ARG A 350 -5.39 -5.85 -2.82
N VAL A 351 -5.75 -5.32 -1.66
CA VAL A 351 -5.35 -3.98 -1.21
C VAL A 351 -4.69 -4.06 0.17
N ILE A 352 -3.53 -3.43 0.31
CA ILE A 352 -2.73 -3.38 1.53
C ILE A 352 -2.63 -1.92 1.94
N ALA A 353 -3.13 -1.59 3.12
CA ALA A 353 -3.13 -0.24 3.65
C ALA A 353 -2.25 -0.14 4.90
N LEU A 354 -1.46 0.93 4.98
CA LEU A 354 -0.71 1.31 6.17
C LEU A 354 -1.28 2.64 6.65
N ASP A 355 -1.84 2.64 7.86
CA ASP A 355 -2.42 3.84 8.46
C ASP A 355 -1.46 4.43 9.50
N GLU A 356 -1.34 5.76 9.50
CA GLU A 356 -0.44 6.52 10.40
C GLU A 356 0.98 5.92 10.49
N ALA A 357 1.57 5.53 9.36
CA ALA A 357 2.79 4.70 9.31
C ALA A 357 3.97 5.23 10.16
N HIS A 358 4.13 6.55 10.32
CA HIS A 358 5.14 7.19 11.19
C HIS A 358 5.08 6.75 12.66
N LYS A 359 3.94 6.25 13.14
CA LYS A 359 3.79 5.80 14.53
C LYS A 359 4.57 4.52 14.84
N TYR A 360 4.84 3.69 13.84
CA TYR A 360 5.51 2.40 14.02
C TYR A 360 6.73 2.20 13.11
N MET A 361 6.75 2.81 11.93
CA MET A 361 7.91 2.75 11.02
C MET A 361 9.01 3.72 11.46
N THR A 362 9.72 3.34 12.53
CA THR A 362 10.84 4.08 13.10
C THR A 362 12.19 3.59 12.52
N GLU A 363 13.31 4.12 13.00
CA GLU A 363 14.66 3.66 12.63
C GLU A 363 15.07 2.31 13.29
N SER A 364 14.14 1.37 13.41
CA SER A 364 14.38 0.03 13.98
C SER A 364 14.69 -1.02 12.89
N ALA A 365 15.35 -2.12 13.27
CA ALA A 365 15.65 -3.23 12.35
C ALA A 365 14.37 -3.93 11.86
N GLU A 366 13.36 -4.00 12.73
CA GLU A 366 12.03 -4.53 12.46
C GLU A 366 11.29 -3.68 11.42
N SER A 367 11.33 -2.36 11.59
CA SER A 367 10.78 -1.39 10.63
C SER A 367 11.48 -1.49 9.26
N GLN A 368 12.81 -1.65 9.23
CA GLN A 368 13.54 -1.89 7.98
C GLN A 368 13.10 -3.19 7.29
N THR A 369 12.92 -4.27 8.06
CA THR A 369 12.45 -5.55 7.52
C THR A 369 11.04 -5.46 6.93
N LEU A 370 10.14 -4.73 7.60
CA LEU A 370 8.81 -4.43 7.09
C LEU A 370 8.89 -3.58 5.82
N THR A 371 9.73 -2.54 5.83
CA THR A 371 9.98 -1.66 4.67
C THR A 371 10.47 -2.46 3.47
N ASP A 372 11.47 -3.32 3.64
CA ASP A 372 12.02 -4.15 2.55
C ASP A 372 10.98 -5.14 2.01
N SER A 373 10.14 -5.69 2.88
CA SER A 373 9.03 -6.57 2.48
C SER A 373 7.96 -5.80 1.68
N LEU A 374 7.66 -4.55 2.05
CA LEU A 374 6.78 -3.67 1.28
C LEU A 374 7.41 -3.28 -0.05
N LEU A 375 8.69 -2.92 -0.11
CA LEU A 375 9.41 -2.61 -1.35
C LEU A 375 9.40 -3.81 -2.32
N SER A 376 9.63 -5.01 -1.79
CA SER A 376 9.49 -6.27 -2.54
C SER A 376 8.07 -6.43 -3.11
N THR A 377 7.05 -6.19 -2.27
CA THR A 377 5.64 -6.28 -2.66
C THR A 377 5.28 -5.25 -3.74
N ILE A 378 5.76 -3.99 -3.62
CA ILE A 378 5.57 -2.95 -4.65
C ILE A 378 6.20 -3.38 -5.98
N ARG A 379 7.41 -3.94 -5.95
CA ARG A 379 8.09 -4.43 -7.17
C ARG A 379 7.35 -5.60 -7.83
N LEU A 380 6.73 -6.46 -7.01
CA LEU A 380 5.99 -7.65 -7.47
C LEU A 380 4.48 -7.41 -7.58
N GLN A 381 4.00 -6.17 -7.44
CA GLN A 381 2.58 -5.86 -7.31
C GLN A 381 1.72 -6.35 -8.49
N ARG A 382 2.31 -6.38 -9.70
CA ARG A 382 1.65 -6.90 -10.91
C ARG A 382 1.44 -8.42 -10.87
N HIS A 383 2.40 -9.16 -10.30
CA HIS A 383 2.30 -10.61 -10.13
C HIS A 383 1.38 -10.99 -8.96
N LEU A 384 1.36 -10.15 -7.92
CA LEU A 384 0.55 -10.38 -6.71
C LEU A 384 -0.87 -9.80 -6.80
N GLY A 385 -1.20 -9.07 -7.88
CA GLY A 385 -2.47 -8.37 -8.03
C GLY A 385 -2.74 -7.36 -6.90
N ALA A 386 -1.69 -6.81 -6.29
CA ALA A 386 -1.75 -6.05 -5.06
C ALA A 386 -1.72 -4.53 -5.29
N ARG A 387 -2.53 -3.79 -4.55
CA ARG A 387 -2.47 -2.33 -4.42
C ARG A 387 -1.97 -1.97 -3.05
N ILE A 388 -1.04 -1.03 -2.96
CA ILE A 388 -0.45 -0.63 -1.69
C ILE A 388 -0.79 0.83 -1.46
N VAL A 389 -1.36 1.15 -0.30
CA VAL A 389 -1.69 2.52 0.09
C VAL A 389 -0.99 2.81 1.42
N ILE A 390 -0.12 3.81 1.44
CA ILE A 390 0.64 4.20 2.63
C ILE A 390 0.19 5.58 3.03
N ALA A 391 -0.43 5.71 4.20
CA ALA A 391 -0.82 6.98 4.78
C ALA A 391 0.09 7.34 5.96
N THR A 392 0.66 8.54 5.94
CA THR A 392 1.56 9.02 6.98
C THR A 392 1.47 10.52 7.18
N GLN A 393 1.74 11.01 8.39
CA GLN A 393 1.96 12.44 8.60
C GLN A 393 3.32 12.89 8.06
N GLU A 394 4.34 12.07 8.28
CA GLU A 394 5.73 12.37 7.97
C GLU A 394 6.15 11.65 6.68
N PRO A 395 6.41 12.37 5.57
CA PRO A 395 6.91 11.75 4.34
C PRO A 395 8.36 11.26 4.46
N THR A 396 9.06 11.63 5.53
CA THR A 396 10.47 11.31 5.79
C THR A 396 10.72 9.88 6.29
N ILE A 397 9.67 9.10 6.61
CA ILE A 397 9.79 7.72 7.13
C ILE A 397 10.71 6.85 6.26
N SER A 398 10.48 6.89 4.94
CA SER A 398 11.23 6.07 4.00
C SER A 398 11.18 6.70 2.60
N PRO A 399 12.23 7.44 2.23
CA PRO A 399 12.38 7.95 0.87
C PRO A 399 12.29 6.83 -0.18
N LYS A 400 12.77 5.62 0.15
CA LYS A 400 12.68 4.44 -0.72
C LYS A 400 11.24 4.05 -1.06
N LEU A 401 10.32 4.15 -0.10
CA LEU A 401 8.90 3.84 -0.33
C LEU A 401 8.25 4.91 -1.18
N LEU A 402 8.55 6.18 -0.92
CA LEU A 402 8.09 7.30 -1.72
C LEU A 402 8.56 7.13 -3.18
N ASP A 403 9.83 6.81 -3.42
CA ASP A 403 10.44 6.59 -4.74
C ASP A 403 9.79 5.50 -5.59
N LEU A 404 9.26 4.45 -4.97
CA LEU A 404 8.57 3.37 -5.69
C LEU A 404 7.05 3.59 -5.81
N CYS A 405 6.50 4.63 -5.18
CA CYS A 405 5.07 4.91 -5.28
C CYS A 405 4.71 5.51 -6.65
N SER A 406 3.73 4.91 -7.32
CA SER A 406 3.24 5.39 -8.62
C SER A 406 2.39 6.66 -8.50
N VAL A 407 1.73 6.85 -7.35
CA VAL A 407 0.85 7.97 -7.06
C VAL A 407 1.25 8.55 -5.71
N THR A 408 1.41 9.87 -5.64
CA THR A 408 1.64 10.59 -4.39
C THR A 408 0.55 11.65 -4.21
N VAL A 409 -0.17 11.58 -3.09
CA VAL A 409 -1.24 12.50 -2.71
C VAL A 409 -0.79 13.32 -1.50
N VAL A 410 -0.59 14.61 -1.71
CA VAL A 410 -0.07 15.53 -0.70
C VAL A 410 -1.20 16.43 -0.21
N HIS A 411 -1.62 16.22 1.02
CA HIS A 411 -2.52 17.10 1.76
C HIS A 411 -1.76 18.24 2.41
N ARG A 412 -2.51 19.20 2.97
CA ARG A 412 -1.93 20.35 3.69
C ARG A 412 -0.91 19.91 4.74
N PHE A 413 0.26 20.53 4.73
CA PHE A 413 1.24 20.52 5.81
C PHE A 413 2.03 21.83 5.83
N THR A 414 2.81 22.07 6.90
CA THR A 414 3.57 23.31 7.11
C THR A 414 5.08 23.12 7.24
N SER A 415 5.57 21.87 7.35
CA SER A 415 6.98 21.55 7.55
C SER A 415 7.81 21.70 6.26
N PRO A 416 8.84 22.58 6.22
CA PRO A 416 9.76 22.68 5.09
C PRO A 416 10.58 21.40 4.88
N ASN A 417 11.00 20.74 5.96
CA ASN A 417 11.76 19.48 5.89
C ASN A 417 10.99 18.37 5.18
N TRP A 418 9.67 18.32 5.37
CA TRP A 418 8.80 17.38 4.66
C TRP A 418 8.75 17.69 3.18
N LEU A 419 8.75 18.97 2.82
CA LEU A 419 8.81 19.38 1.43
C LEU A 419 10.16 19.05 0.78
N ASP A 420 11.28 19.22 1.49
CA ASP A 420 12.60 18.84 0.97
C ASP A 420 12.71 17.34 0.69
N SER A 421 12.11 16.51 1.56
CA SER A 421 12.00 15.07 1.32
C SER A 421 11.18 14.74 0.07
N LEU A 422 10.09 15.48 -0.16
CA LEU A 422 9.29 15.35 -1.37
C LEU A 422 10.03 15.87 -2.60
N LYS A 423 10.86 16.92 -2.48
CA LYS A 423 11.61 17.52 -3.61
C LYS A 423 12.54 16.51 -4.28
N ASN A 424 13.29 15.72 -3.50
CA ASN A 424 14.22 14.74 -4.06
C ASN A 424 13.48 13.70 -4.92
N HIS A 425 12.26 13.35 -4.50
CA HIS A 425 11.38 12.45 -5.24
C HIS A 425 10.69 13.13 -6.43
N LEU A 426 10.31 14.40 -6.26
CA LEU A 426 9.56 15.21 -7.22
C LEU A 426 10.48 16.11 -8.08
N ALA A 427 11.79 15.83 -8.14
CA ALA A 427 12.77 16.72 -8.76
C ALA A 427 12.45 17.01 -10.24
N GLY A 428 11.81 16.06 -10.93
CA GLY A 428 11.22 16.29 -12.26
C GLY A 428 10.08 17.33 -12.24
N ALA A 429 9.16 17.25 -11.28
CA ALA A 429 8.05 18.20 -11.14
C ALA A 429 8.50 19.65 -10.91
N THR A 430 9.66 19.84 -10.26
CA THR A 430 10.24 21.18 -10.04
C THR A 430 10.88 21.78 -11.30
N ALA A 431 11.31 20.96 -12.27
CA ALA A 431 11.89 21.43 -13.53
C ALA A 431 10.81 21.81 -14.56
N GLY A 432 9.68 21.09 -14.60
CA GLY A 432 8.51 21.40 -15.43
C GLY A 432 7.67 22.60 -14.96
N TRP A 433 7.96 23.14 -13.76
CA TRP A 433 7.22 24.25 -13.12
C TRP A 433 7.24 25.58 -13.91
N LYS A 434 8.12 25.73 -14.91
CA LYS A 434 8.35 26.99 -15.65
C LYS A 434 7.26 27.40 -16.64
N THR A 435 6.20 26.62 -16.90
CA THR A 435 5.40 26.80 -18.13
C THR A 435 3.87 26.93 -17.98
N ALA A 436 3.32 27.19 -16.80
CA ALA A 436 1.85 27.32 -16.65
C ALA A 436 1.33 28.71 -16.29
N THR A 437 2.17 29.63 -15.84
CA THR A 437 1.73 31.00 -15.52
C THR A 437 2.87 31.97 -15.78
N GLU A 438 2.56 33.01 -16.56
CA GLU A 438 3.38 34.18 -16.94
C GLU A 438 4.06 34.04 -18.31
N GLY A 439 3.57 34.88 -19.23
CA GLY A 439 4.20 35.12 -20.53
C GLY A 439 5.60 35.69 -20.38
N GLU A 440 6.33 35.61 -21.49
CA GLU A 440 7.72 36.03 -21.67
C GLU A 440 8.09 37.29 -20.87
N GLY A 441 8.82 37.08 -19.77
CA GLY A 441 9.36 38.15 -18.94
C GLY A 441 10.04 37.62 -17.68
N GLU A 442 11.36 37.83 -17.61
CA GLU A 442 12.16 37.97 -16.38
C GLU A 442 12.59 36.74 -15.57
N SER A 443 13.92 36.55 -15.58
CA SER A 443 14.77 35.96 -14.53
C SER A 443 14.53 34.50 -14.15
N GLY A 444 15.60 33.70 -14.22
CA GLY A 444 15.61 32.34 -13.70
C GLY A 444 15.38 32.34 -12.19
N LYS A 445 14.13 32.16 -11.76
CA LYS A 445 13.75 31.95 -10.36
C LYS A 445 14.65 30.87 -9.77
N SER A 446 15.27 31.17 -8.63
CA SER A 446 16.17 30.22 -7.97
C SER A 446 15.39 28.97 -7.55
N SER A 447 16.04 27.81 -7.43
CA SER A 447 15.40 26.57 -6.94
C SER A 447 14.71 26.78 -5.58
N ALA A 448 15.17 27.75 -4.78
CA ALA A 448 14.57 28.11 -3.51
C ALA A 448 13.22 28.85 -3.64
N GLU A 449 13.04 29.71 -4.64
CA GLU A 449 11.80 30.48 -4.85
C GLU A 449 10.65 29.59 -5.35
N SER A 450 10.94 28.66 -6.25
CA SER A 450 9.96 27.64 -6.70
C SER A 450 9.49 26.76 -5.53
N MET A 451 10.40 26.43 -4.60
CA MET A 451 10.07 25.68 -3.39
C MET A 451 9.19 26.47 -2.43
N ALA A 452 9.46 27.75 -2.23
CA ALA A 452 8.64 28.62 -1.40
C ALA A 452 7.21 28.77 -1.97
N GLU A 453 7.08 28.88 -3.29
CA GLU A 453 5.79 28.93 -3.97
C GLU A 453 4.99 27.64 -3.78
N LEU A 454 5.64 26.48 -3.95
CA LEU A 454 4.99 25.18 -3.79
C LEU A 454 4.60 24.93 -2.33
N LEU A 455 5.44 25.30 -1.36
CA LEU A 455 5.08 25.26 0.06
C LEU A 455 3.85 26.13 0.34
N SER A 456 3.81 27.36 -0.20
CA SER A 456 2.66 28.28 -0.05
C SER A 456 1.37 27.65 -0.62
N ARG A 457 1.45 26.97 -1.77
CA ARG A 457 0.32 26.22 -2.34
C ARG A 457 -0.11 25.05 -1.45
N ILE A 458 0.81 24.29 -0.88
CA ILE A 458 0.49 23.18 0.06
C ILE A 458 -0.19 23.72 1.33
N VAL A 459 0.35 24.80 1.90
CA VAL A 459 -0.19 25.42 3.13
C VAL A 459 -1.60 25.99 2.89
N SER A 460 -1.87 26.48 1.68
CA SER A 460 -3.19 27.03 1.29
C SER A 460 -4.24 25.99 0.89
N LEU A 461 -3.90 24.69 0.85
CA LEU A 461 -4.88 23.63 0.61
C LEU A 461 -5.97 23.64 1.69
N ARG A 462 -7.23 23.56 1.27
CA ARG A 462 -8.36 23.38 2.18
C ARG A 462 -8.50 21.91 2.59
N GLN A 463 -9.27 21.65 3.65
CA GLN A 463 -9.59 20.27 4.03
C GLN A 463 -10.28 19.56 2.85
N GLY A 464 -9.79 18.36 2.51
CA GLY A 464 -10.26 17.59 1.36
C GLY A 464 -9.64 17.99 0.00
N GLU A 465 -8.84 19.05 -0.05
CA GLU A 465 -8.01 19.38 -1.21
C GLU A 465 -6.61 18.79 -1.05
N ALA A 466 -6.09 18.24 -2.14
CA ALA A 466 -4.75 17.66 -2.18
C ALA A 466 -4.05 17.99 -3.50
N LEU A 467 -2.72 17.95 -3.48
CA LEU A 467 -1.90 17.91 -4.69
C LEU A 467 -1.66 16.45 -5.07
N LEU A 468 -1.97 16.11 -6.31
CA LEU A 468 -1.80 14.80 -6.89
C LEU A 468 -0.59 14.79 -7.83
N PHE A 469 0.31 13.85 -7.58
CA PHE A 469 1.48 13.56 -8.40
C PHE A 469 1.36 12.13 -8.92
N CYS A 470 1.47 11.96 -10.23
CA CYS A 470 1.32 10.65 -10.86
C CYS A 470 1.98 10.68 -12.25
N PRO A 471 3.29 10.37 -12.37
CA PRO A 471 4.01 10.49 -13.63
C PRO A 471 3.42 9.68 -14.79
N SER A 472 2.90 8.49 -14.50
CA SER A 472 2.23 7.63 -15.47
C SER A 472 0.72 7.88 -15.61
N GLY A 473 0.19 8.90 -14.94
CA GLY A 473 -1.22 9.27 -15.02
C GLY A 473 -1.53 9.92 -16.37
N ILE A 474 -2.68 9.62 -16.95
CA ILE A 474 -3.11 10.19 -18.25
C ILE A 474 -4.30 11.11 -17.97
N VAL A 475 -4.18 12.40 -18.29
CA VAL A 475 -5.15 13.43 -17.88
C VAL A 475 -5.91 14.08 -19.03
N GLY A 476 -5.57 13.73 -20.27
CA GLY A 476 -6.30 14.17 -21.44
C GLY A 476 -5.90 13.41 -22.69
N VAL A 477 -6.62 13.71 -23.77
CA VAL A 477 -6.37 13.20 -25.12
C VAL A 477 -6.38 14.41 -26.04
N LYS A 478 -5.27 14.67 -26.73
CA LYS A 478 -5.14 15.70 -27.76
C LYS A 478 -5.51 15.09 -29.10
N THR A 479 -6.55 15.62 -29.74
CA THR A 479 -6.80 15.31 -31.15
C THR A 479 -5.66 15.87 -32.01
N PRO A 480 -5.05 15.07 -32.90
CA PRO A 480 -4.08 15.60 -33.86
C PRO A 480 -4.80 16.63 -34.75
N LYS A 481 -4.34 17.87 -34.75
CA LYS A 481 -4.80 18.87 -35.73
C LYS A 481 -4.41 18.35 -37.11
N ARG A 482 -5.38 18.05 -37.97
CA ARG A 482 -5.13 17.81 -39.40
C ARG A 482 -4.41 19.04 -39.96
N THR A 483 -3.13 18.89 -40.25
CA THR A 483 -2.41 19.82 -41.12
C THR A 483 -2.78 19.46 -42.55
N ASP A 484 -3.95 19.88 -42.99
CA ASP A 484 -4.17 20.09 -44.42
C ASP A 484 -3.38 21.36 -44.74
N ASP A 485 -2.09 21.22 -45.06
CA ASP A 485 -1.30 22.06 -45.98
C ASP A 485 0.22 21.84 -45.82
N ILE A 486 0.84 21.57 -46.98
CA ILE A 486 2.25 21.79 -47.37
C ILE A 486 3.20 20.58 -47.37
N ASP A 487 3.49 20.17 -48.61
CA ASP A 487 4.67 19.44 -49.08
C ASP A 487 5.98 19.86 -48.39
N GLY A 488 6.73 18.89 -47.86
CA GLY A 488 8.08 19.18 -47.35
C GLY A 488 8.73 18.07 -46.52
N ILE A 489 8.96 16.89 -47.11
CA ILE A 489 9.57 15.72 -46.44
C ILE A 489 11.06 15.92 -46.03
N ALA A 490 11.66 17.09 -46.25
CA ALA A 490 13.09 17.30 -46.02
C ALA A 490 13.48 18.11 -44.77
N ASP A 491 12.54 18.70 -44.01
CA ASP A 491 12.88 19.65 -42.92
C ASP A 491 12.62 19.12 -41.50
N GLY A 492 12.20 17.86 -41.37
CA GLY A 492 11.81 17.26 -40.08
C GLY A 492 12.96 17.01 -39.10
N PHE A 493 14.18 16.79 -39.60
CA PHE A 493 15.33 16.48 -38.74
C PHE A 493 16.01 17.74 -38.18
N ALA A 494 16.02 18.84 -38.94
CA ALA A 494 16.58 20.11 -38.47
C ALA A 494 15.68 20.77 -37.41
N LYS A 495 14.35 20.61 -37.53
CA LYS A 495 13.40 21.08 -36.52
C LYS A 495 13.45 20.26 -35.22
N TRP A 496 13.78 18.97 -35.30
CA TRP A 496 13.94 18.08 -34.14
C TRP A 496 15.03 18.57 -33.16
N CYS A 497 16.16 19.11 -33.66
CA CYS A 497 17.23 19.65 -32.82
C CYS A 497 16.89 21.01 -32.20
N PHE A 498 16.10 21.85 -32.88
CA PHE A 498 15.79 23.21 -32.39
C PHE A 498 14.62 23.26 -31.40
N ASP A 499 13.66 22.33 -31.49
CA ASP A 499 12.50 22.28 -30.57
C ASP A 499 12.81 21.58 -29.22
N GLN A 500 13.92 20.82 -29.12
CA GLN A 500 14.38 20.26 -27.84
C GLN A 500 14.87 21.31 -26.85
N ASP A 501 15.32 22.48 -27.31
CA ASP A 501 15.83 23.55 -26.45
C ASP A 501 14.73 24.47 -25.87
N ARG A 502 13.47 24.33 -26.30
CA ARG A 502 12.39 25.27 -25.94
C ARG A 502 11.18 24.67 -25.24
N SER A 503 11.06 23.35 -25.13
CA SER A 503 9.97 22.74 -24.38
C SER A 503 10.42 21.50 -23.63
N GLY A 504 10.39 21.54 -22.30
CA GLY A 504 10.59 20.37 -21.43
C GLY A 504 9.43 19.38 -21.48
N ALA A 505 8.70 19.32 -22.60
CA ALA A 505 7.64 18.37 -22.84
C ALA A 505 8.26 17.12 -23.49
N TYR A 506 8.46 16.06 -22.71
CA TYR A 506 8.43 14.72 -23.28
C TYR A 506 7.01 14.47 -23.78
N SER A 507 6.73 14.97 -24.98
CA SER A 507 5.53 14.70 -25.74
C SER A 507 5.91 13.61 -26.72
N ASP A 508 5.39 12.41 -26.47
CA ASP A 508 5.46 11.37 -27.47
C ASP A 508 4.50 11.77 -28.60
N TYR A 509 5.05 12.35 -29.67
CA TYR A 509 4.29 12.93 -30.78
C TYR A 509 3.61 11.86 -31.68
N GLY A 510 3.48 10.61 -31.22
CA GLY A 510 2.77 9.55 -31.93
C GLY A 510 1.29 9.40 -31.59
N ASN A 511 0.92 9.51 -30.30
CA ASN A 511 -0.28 8.79 -29.80
C ASN A 511 -1.41 9.69 -29.25
N GLY A 512 -1.24 11.01 -29.25
CA GLY A 512 -2.29 11.95 -28.82
C GLY A 512 -2.69 11.89 -27.33
N LEU A 513 -1.96 11.19 -26.47
CA LEU A 513 -2.26 11.11 -25.03
C LEU A 513 -1.55 12.24 -24.24
N ASP A 514 -2.24 12.87 -23.30
CA ASP A 514 -1.70 13.90 -22.42
C ASP A 514 -1.39 13.32 -21.03
N TYR A 515 -0.11 12.97 -20.81
CA TYR A 515 0.38 12.44 -19.54
C TYR A 515 0.52 13.56 -18.50
N LEU A 516 0.11 13.30 -17.25
CA LEU A 516 0.38 14.21 -16.14
C LEU A 516 1.89 14.40 -16.01
N GLY A 517 2.67 13.31 -16.09
CA GLY A 517 4.12 13.37 -16.12
C GLY A 517 4.67 14.09 -14.88
N GLN A 518 5.44 15.13 -15.11
CA GLN A 518 6.00 15.95 -14.03
C GLN A 518 5.02 17.02 -13.50
N ARG A 519 3.83 17.16 -14.08
CA ARG A 519 2.85 18.17 -13.64
C ARG A 519 2.16 17.75 -12.34
N ILE A 520 1.62 18.75 -11.65
CA ILE A 520 0.86 18.58 -10.42
C ILE A 520 -0.59 18.93 -10.70
N MET A 521 -1.51 18.06 -10.27
CA MET A 521 -2.94 18.34 -10.34
C MET A 521 -3.46 18.68 -8.96
N LYS A 522 -4.17 19.80 -8.80
CA LYS A 522 -4.89 20.10 -7.57
C LYS A 522 -6.25 19.42 -7.62
N ILE A 523 -6.47 18.44 -6.75
CA ILE A 523 -7.73 17.69 -6.69
C ILE A 523 -8.49 18.01 -5.41
N ARG A 524 -9.82 17.92 -5.47
CA ARG A 524 -10.68 17.76 -4.31
C ARG A 524 -11.12 16.31 -4.25
N VAL A 525 -10.72 15.62 -3.20
CA VAL A 525 -11.11 14.23 -2.95
C VAL A 525 -12.61 14.18 -2.74
N ARG A 526 -13.29 13.19 -3.32
CA ARG A 526 -14.73 13.04 -3.19
C ARG A 526 -15.16 12.86 -1.73
N GLU A 527 -16.43 13.07 -1.45
CA GLU A 527 -17.00 12.72 -0.15
C GLU A 527 -17.04 11.20 0.03
N ARG A 528 -16.99 10.78 1.30
CA ARG A 528 -17.12 9.37 1.66
C ARG A 528 -18.56 8.92 1.49
N ILE A 529 -18.73 7.68 1.05
CA ILE A 529 -20.05 7.03 0.96
C ILE A 529 -20.42 6.42 2.32
N THR A 530 -19.39 6.07 3.09
CA THR A 530 -19.51 5.51 4.44
C THR A 530 -19.40 6.60 5.50
N GLU A 531 -19.89 6.32 6.71
CA GLU A 531 -19.82 7.27 7.83
C GLU A 531 -18.39 7.75 8.10
N ASP A 532 -18.24 9.05 8.35
CA ASP A 532 -16.95 9.62 8.73
C ASP A 532 -16.63 9.38 10.21
N GLY A 533 -15.59 8.58 10.46
CA GLY A 533 -15.13 8.24 11.80
C GLY A 533 -14.21 9.27 12.45
N GLY A 534 -13.72 10.26 11.69
CA GLY A 534 -12.61 11.14 12.06
C GLY A 534 -13.00 12.58 12.44
N LYS A 535 -14.21 12.82 12.98
CA LYS A 535 -14.60 14.18 13.40
C LYS A 535 -13.67 14.68 14.51
N SER A 536 -12.97 15.80 14.26
CA SER A 536 -12.12 16.45 15.26
C SER A 536 -12.94 16.86 16.48
N VAL A 537 -12.46 16.51 17.68
CA VAL A 537 -13.07 16.96 18.94
C VAL A 537 -12.69 18.42 19.14
N MET A 538 -13.62 19.32 18.84
CA MET A 538 -13.44 20.75 19.07
C MET A 538 -13.87 21.11 20.49
N ALA A 539 -13.16 22.05 21.13
CA ALA A 539 -13.63 22.64 22.37
C ALA A 539 -14.94 23.42 22.07
N GLY A 540 -16.00 23.08 22.80
CA GLY A 540 -17.32 23.71 22.68
C GLY A 540 -17.41 25.04 23.40
#